data_AF-A0AAV8WYV1-F1
#
_entry.id   AF-A0AAV8WYV1-F1
#
_cell.length_a   1.000
_cell.length_b   1.000
_cell.length_c   1.000
_cell.angle_alpha   90.00
_cell.angle_beta   90.00
_cell.angle_gamma   90.00
#
_symmetry.space_group_name_H-M   'P 1'
#
loop_
_entity.id
_entity.type
_entity.pdbx_description
1 polymer ?
#
loop_
_entity_poly.entity_id
_entity_poly.type
_entity_poly.pdbx_seq_one_letter_code
_entity_poly.pdbx_strand_id
1 'polypeptide(L)'
;MSLFATFSQIGHNFKLKPQTYNIDNWIFKLHYKATVLIFLVSTLLVCSRQYIGEHIRCIADGGVPDHVMNTFCFFTSTFTVVKHLDAKLLDSGNLAHPGVGPYGMNSTDPIKRHAYYQWVPFVLFGQAIMFYLTHILWKKLEGGRLRYLVDGLKLGAFALAEKELSVDSKRIPSRMEKEDKIRQIREAFLTRVYINRTWSLKLIFCEILNLLHVVLQIYITNAFLKGNFNQLGVEIWNEGLESNVDILDEVFPKVRKIILHN
;
A
#
# COMPACT_ATOMS: atom_id res chain seq x y z
N MET A 1 7.68 17.42 17.16
CA MET A 1 8.69 16.35 17.30
C MET A 1 9.03 15.91 15.88
N SER A 2 10.23 16.24 15.38
CA SER A 2 10.52 16.18 13.94
C SER A 2 10.56 14.73 13.43
N LEU A 3 9.94 14.46 12.28
CA LEU A 3 9.94 13.13 11.64
C LEU A 3 11.37 12.61 11.42
N PHE A 4 12.34 13.51 11.21
CA PHE A 4 13.76 13.18 11.10
C PHE A 4 14.33 12.49 12.34
N ALA A 5 13.91 12.85 13.56
CA ALA A 5 14.32 12.16 14.77
C ALA A 5 13.75 10.73 14.83
N THR A 6 12.50 10.55 14.38
CA THR A 6 11.84 9.25 14.29
C THR A 6 12.49 8.36 13.21
N PHE A 7 12.79 8.90 12.03
CA PHE A 7 13.47 8.18 10.95
C PHE A 7 14.93 7.84 11.30
N SER A 8 15.64 8.72 12.02
CA SER A 8 16.99 8.46 12.53
C SER A 8 17.03 7.29 13.52
N GLN A 9 16.02 7.16 14.39
CA GLN A 9 15.91 6.01 15.29
C GLN A 9 15.56 4.71 14.57
N ILE A 10 14.76 4.78 13.49
CA ILE A 10 14.45 3.61 12.66
C ILE A 10 15.73 3.11 11.97
N GLY A 11 16.55 4.00 11.40
CA GLY A 11 17.78 3.64 10.70
C GLY A 11 18.84 2.94 11.58
N HIS A 12 19.01 3.39 12.83
CA HIS A 12 19.99 2.78 13.75
C HIS A 12 19.63 1.33 14.16
N ASN A 13 18.33 1.01 14.23
CA ASN A 13 17.85 -0.33 14.55
C ASN A 13 17.68 -1.23 13.31
N PHE A 14 17.63 -0.66 12.11
CA PHE A 14 17.45 -1.39 10.86
C PHE A 14 18.80 -1.85 10.27
N LYS A 15 19.52 -2.72 10.99
CA LYS A 15 20.64 -3.44 10.37
C LYS A 15 20.08 -4.39 9.31
N LEU A 16 20.13 -3.98 8.05
CA LEU A 16 19.81 -4.81 6.88
C LEU A 16 20.81 -5.98 6.82
N LYS A 17 20.50 -7.08 7.49
CA LYS A 17 21.23 -8.33 7.29
C LYS A 17 20.93 -8.81 5.85
N PRO A 18 21.94 -8.99 4.99
CA PRO A 18 21.71 -9.51 3.65
C PRO A 18 21.01 -10.87 3.76
N GLN A 19 19.85 -11.00 3.10
CA GLN A 19 19.11 -12.25 3.10
C GLN A 19 19.90 -13.30 2.33
N THR A 20 20.20 -14.40 3.02
CA THR A 20 21.05 -15.49 2.51
C THR A 20 20.34 -16.41 1.51
N TYR A 21 19.02 -16.33 1.44
CA TYR A 21 18.16 -17.09 0.55
C TYR A 21 16.90 -16.26 0.27
N ASN A 22 16.27 -16.48 -0.88
CA ASN A 22 15.10 -15.75 -1.29
C ASN A 22 14.00 -16.72 -1.76
N ILE A 23 12.91 -16.78 -1.01
CA ILE A 23 11.77 -17.67 -1.28
C ILE A 23 10.76 -17.07 -2.27
N ASP A 24 10.89 -15.77 -2.57
CA ASP A 24 9.88 -14.98 -3.26
C ASP A 24 10.30 -14.61 -4.69
N ASN A 25 9.34 -14.65 -5.61
CA ASN A 25 9.44 -14.04 -6.94
C ASN A 25 9.46 -12.50 -6.86
N TRP A 26 9.90 -11.84 -7.92
CA TRP A 26 9.88 -10.37 -8.02
C TRP A 26 8.47 -9.80 -7.83
N ILE A 27 7.46 -10.48 -8.39
CA ILE A 27 6.04 -10.10 -8.26
C ILE A 27 5.60 -10.12 -6.80
N PHE A 28 5.97 -11.15 -6.03
CA PHE A 28 5.69 -11.19 -4.59
C PHE A 28 6.35 -10.01 -3.87
N LYS A 29 7.63 -9.74 -4.14
CA LYS A 29 8.34 -8.61 -3.52
C LYS A 29 7.66 -7.28 -3.83
N LEU A 30 7.17 -7.09 -5.06
CA LEU A 30 6.39 -5.92 -5.41
C LEU A 30 5.11 -5.84 -4.54
N HIS A 31 4.38 -6.95 -4.45
CA HIS A 31 3.11 -7.05 -3.74
C HIS A 31 3.21 -6.79 -2.22
N TYR A 32 4.18 -7.39 -1.52
CA TYR A 32 4.26 -7.26 -0.05
C TYR A 32 5.32 -6.27 0.46
N LYS A 33 6.37 -5.93 -0.32
CA LYS A 33 7.37 -4.93 0.10
C LYS A 33 7.03 -3.57 -0.47
N ALA A 34 6.97 -3.46 -1.80
CA ALA A 34 6.80 -2.16 -2.45
C ALA A 34 5.42 -1.58 -2.16
N THR A 35 4.35 -2.34 -2.39
CA THR A 35 2.97 -1.85 -2.16
C THR A 35 2.71 -1.52 -0.69
N VAL A 36 3.17 -2.35 0.25
CA VAL A 36 3.04 -2.07 1.70
C VAL A 36 3.81 -0.81 2.08
N LEU A 37 5.04 -0.63 1.58
CA LEU A 37 5.82 0.58 1.83
C LEU A 37 5.13 1.82 1.29
N ILE A 38 4.60 1.75 0.06
CA ILE A 38 3.85 2.86 -0.56
C ILE A 38 2.64 3.21 0.30
N PHE A 39 1.84 2.23 0.73
CA PHE A 39 0.69 2.52 1.59
C PHE A 39 1.07 3.08 2.95
N LEU A 40 2.11 2.55 3.61
CA LEU A 40 2.57 3.07 4.90
C LEU A 40 3.10 4.50 4.79
N VAL A 41 3.86 4.82 3.74
CA VAL A 41 4.32 6.18 3.47
C VAL A 41 3.14 7.10 3.20
N SER A 42 2.19 6.69 2.37
CA SER A 42 0.98 7.47 2.09
C SER A 42 0.12 7.70 3.34
N THR A 43 -0.07 6.69 4.19
CA THR A 43 -0.74 6.84 5.48
C THR A 43 -0.02 7.87 6.35
N LEU A 44 1.31 7.77 6.45
CA LEU A 44 2.10 8.70 7.25
C LEU A 44 2.01 10.14 6.72
N LEU A 45 2.04 10.32 5.39
CA LEU A 45 1.87 11.61 4.75
C LEU A 45 0.50 12.21 5.06
N VAL A 46 -0.59 11.46 4.87
CA VAL A 46 -1.96 11.94 5.13
C VAL A 46 -2.18 12.29 6.60
N CYS A 47 -1.56 11.55 7.52
CA CYS A 47 -1.62 11.83 8.97
C CYS A 47 -0.74 13.03 9.40
N SER A 48 0.17 13.49 8.55
CA SER A 48 1.17 14.51 8.88
C SER A 48 0.59 15.93 8.83
N ARG A 49 -0.18 16.29 9.86
CA ARG A 49 -0.79 17.63 10.02
C ARG A 49 0.23 18.76 10.16
N GLN A 50 1.38 18.47 10.76
CA GLN A 50 2.41 19.48 11.06
C GLN A 50 3.16 19.97 9.82
N TYR A 51 3.17 19.21 8.73
CA TYR A 51 3.91 19.54 7.51
C TYR A 51 2.99 19.94 6.35
N ILE A 52 1.77 19.40 6.29
CA ILE A 52 0.83 19.63 5.19
C ILE A 52 -0.24 20.69 5.56
N GLY A 53 -0.33 21.06 6.84
CA GLY A 53 -1.27 22.08 7.34
C GLY A 53 -2.55 21.48 7.95
N GLU A 54 -3.50 22.35 8.28
CA GLU A 54 -4.81 21.94 8.78
C GLU A 54 -5.64 21.26 7.68
N HIS A 55 -6.32 20.15 8.00
CA HIS A 55 -7.02 19.32 7.02
C HIS A 55 -8.08 20.07 6.20
N ILE A 56 -8.79 21.00 6.83
CA ILE A 56 -9.82 21.83 6.20
C ILE A 56 -9.80 23.21 6.88
N ARG A 57 -9.76 24.28 6.08
CA ARG A 57 -10.01 25.66 6.53
C ARG A 57 -11.41 26.06 6.12
N CYS A 58 -12.18 26.57 7.07
CA CYS A 58 -13.56 26.98 6.87
C CYS A 58 -13.66 28.51 6.79
N ILE A 59 -14.51 29.00 5.91
CA ILE A 59 -14.87 30.43 5.83
C ILE A 59 -16.29 30.53 6.37
N ALA A 60 -16.46 31.22 7.49
CA ALA A 60 -17.75 31.44 8.13
C ALA A 60 -17.90 32.92 8.51
N ASP A 61 -19.14 33.40 8.50
CA ASP A 61 -19.45 34.74 9.00
C ASP A 61 -19.23 34.79 10.51
N GLY A 62 -18.72 35.93 11.00
CA GLY A 62 -18.19 36.08 12.36
C GLY A 62 -19.14 35.63 13.47
N GLY A 63 -18.57 35.14 14.58
CA GLY A 63 -19.32 34.74 15.78
C GLY A 63 -18.77 33.50 16.50
N VAL A 64 -17.96 32.68 15.82
CA VAL A 64 -17.32 31.47 16.37
C VAL A 64 -15.82 31.50 16.10
N PRO A 65 -14.96 31.10 17.05
CA PRO A 65 -13.51 31.01 16.81
C PRO A 65 -13.15 30.06 15.67
N ASP A 66 -12.21 30.47 14.81
CA ASP A 66 -11.80 29.72 13.59
C ASP A 66 -11.41 28.26 13.87
N HIS A 67 -10.72 27.99 14.97
CA HIS A 67 -10.31 26.62 15.33
C HIS A 67 -11.51 25.70 15.57
N VAL A 68 -12.57 26.21 16.20
CA VAL A 68 -13.81 25.45 16.45
C VAL A 68 -14.52 25.18 15.13
N MET A 69 -14.60 26.21 14.27
CA MET A 69 -15.21 26.07 12.95
C MET A 69 -14.44 25.08 12.07
N ASN A 70 -13.11 25.16 11.99
CA ASN A 70 -12.28 24.22 11.22
C ASN A 70 -12.45 22.78 11.71
N THR A 71 -12.54 22.58 13.03
CA THR A 71 -12.79 21.26 13.62
C THR A 71 -14.18 20.74 13.26
N PHE A 72 -15.21 21.59 13.38
CA PHE A 72 -16.57 21.24 12.99
C PHE A 72 -16.66 20.90 11.49
N CYS A 73 -16.04 21.71 10.63
CA CYS A 73 -16.01 21.48 9.19
C CYS A 73 -15.24 20.21 8.81
N PHE A 74 -14.26 19.80 9.62
CA PHE A 74 -13.56 18.53 9.44
C PHE A 74 -14.41 17.32 9.82
N PHE A 75 -15.11 17.36 10.95
CA PHE A 75 -15.91 16.22 11.43
C PHE A 75 -17.28 16.10 10.74
N THR A 76 -17.83 17.20 10.26
CA THR A 76 -19.12 17.23 9.55
C THR A 76 -18.97 16.88 8.08
N SER A 77 -19.95 16.15 7.53
CA SER A 77 -19.96 15.82 6.10
C SER A 77 -20.10 17.07 5.24
N THR A 78 -19.17 17.26 4.32
CA THR A 78 -19.22 18.34 3.32
C THR A 78 -19.93 17.86 2.05
N PHE A 79 -20.40 18.78 1.19
CA PHE A 79 -21.05 18.41 -0.06
C PHE A 79 -20.72 19.36 -1.22
N THR A 80 -20.82 18.85 -2.44
CA THR A 80 -20.82 19.62 -3.69
C THR A 80 -22.17 19.51 -4.37
N VAL A 81 -22.56 20.53 -5.12
CA VAL A 81 -23.84 20.56 -5.86
C VAL A 81 -23.56 20.13 -7.30
N VAL A 82 -24.20 19.06 -7.77
CA VAL A 82 -23.92 18.44 -9.07
C VAL A 82 -24.20 19.39 -10.23
N LYS A 83 -25.23 20.23 -10.11
CA LYS A 83 -25.57 21.26 -11.10
C LYS A 83 -24.45 22.26 -11.37
N HIS A 84 -23.59 22.51 -10.39
CA HIS A 84 -22.51 23.52 -10.46
C HIS A 84 -21.15 22.92 -10.82
N LEU A 85 -21.10 21.65 -11.26
CA LEU A 85 -19.90 20.97 -11.75
C LEU A 85 -19.71 21.12 -13.28
N ASP A 86 -20.47 22.00 -13.95
CA ASP A 86 -20.34 22.22 -15.39
C ASP A 86 -19.25 23.28 -15.71
N ALA A 87 -18.31 22.91 -16.58
CA ALA A 87 -17.25 23.80 -17.06
C ALA A 87 -17.78 25.08 -17.72
N LYS A 88 -18.93 25.02 -18.42
CA LYS A 88 -19.52 26.20 -19.08
C LYS A 88 -20.01 27.25 -18.08
N LEU A 89 -20.49 26.81 -16.92
CA LEU A 89 -20.92 27.71 -15.85
C LEU A 89 -19.73 28.39 -15.15
N LEU A 90 -18.59 27.71 -15.12
CA LEU A 90 -17.34 28.28 -14.59
C LEU A 90 -16.74 29.30 -15.57
N ASP A 91 -16.66 28.96 -16.86
CA ASP A 91 -16.07 29.82 -17.90
C ASP A 91 -16.86 31.11 -18.14
N SER A 92 -18.17 31.08 -17.86
CA SER A 92 -19.04 32.26 -17.92
C SER A 92 -18.87 33.22 -16.72
N GLY A 93 -18.00 32.89 -15.75
CA GLY A 93 -17.71 33.72 -14.58
C GLY A 93 -18.82 33.71 -13.52
N ASN A 94 -19.82 32.84 -13.65
CA ASN A 94 -20.96 32.76 -12.74
C ASN A 94 -20.68 31.96 -11.46
N LEU A 95 -19.57 31.22 -11.42
CA LEU A 95 -19.16 30.37 -10.30
C LEU A 95 -17.71 30.67 -9.91
N ALA A 96 -17.43 30.65 -8.60
CA ALA A 96 -16.08 30.85 -8.08
C ALA A 96 -15.24 29.56 -8.07
N HIS A 97 -15.89 28.39 -7.95
CA HIS A 97 -15.23 27.08 -7.96
C HIS A 97 -16.19 25.98 -8.44
N PRO A 98 -15.70 24.93 -9.14
CA PRO A 98 -16.49 23.76 -9.50
C PRO A 98 -17.26 23.19 -8.29
N GLY A 99 -18.55 22.94 -8.45
CA GLY A 99 -19.43 22.34 -7.44
C GLY A 99 -19.87 23.27 -6.31
N VAL A 100 -19.46 24.55 -6.35
CA VAL A 100 -19.76 25.57 -5.33
C VAL A 100 -20.60 26.70 -5.95
N GLY A 101 -21.91 26.62 -5.78
CA GLY A 101 -22.84 27.66 -6.22
C GLY A 101 -24.04 27.80 -5.28
N PRO A 102 -24.96 28.76 -5.51
CA PRO A 102 -26.14 28.97 -4.67
C PRO A 102 -26.92 27.66 -4.49
N TYR A 103 -27.25 27.34 -3.23
CA TYR A 103 -28.05 26.18 -2.87
C TYR A 103 -29.04 26.64 -1.80
N GLY A 104 -30.31 26.79 -2.18
CA GLY A 104 -31.36 27.23 -1.28
C GLY A 104 -31.76 26.14 -0.29
N MET A 105 -32.28 26.52 0.88
CA MET A 105 -32.76 25.60 1.92
C MET A 105 -33.82 24.60 1.42
N ASN A 106 -34.60 24.99 0.39
CA ASN A 106 -35.64 24.16 -0.24
C ASN A 106 -35.22 23.61 -1.61
N SER A 107 -33.94 23.68 -1.98
CA SER A 107 -33.50 23.13 -3.27
C SER A 107 -33.52 21.60 -3.23
N THR A 108 -34.06 21.00 -4.28
CA THR A 108 -34.04 19.56 -4.55
C THR A 108 -32.88 19.16 -5.48
N ASP A 109 -31.95 20.09 -5.74
CA ASP A 109 -30.80 19.82 -6.59
C ASP A 109 -29.95 18.66 -6.04
N PRO A 110 -29.47 17.73 -6.89
CA PRO A 110 -28.66 16.61 -6.44
C PRO A 110 -27.34 17.09 -5.82
N ILE A 111 -27.05 16.59 -4.61
CA ILE A 111 -25.82 16.87 -3.87
C ILE A 111 -24.94 15.62 -3.73
N LYS A 112 -23.63 15.80 -3.90
CA LYS A 112 -22.63 14.74 -3.68
C LYS A 112 -21.94 15.00 -2.33
N ARG A 113 -22.16 14.11 -1.36
CA ARG A 113 -21.57 14.22 -0.01
C ARG A 113 -20.20 13.57 0.07
N HIS A 114 -19.25 14.27 0.67
CA HIS A 114 -17.84 13.89 0.83
C HIS A 114 -17.52 13.78 2.33
N ALA A 115 -17.52 12.55 2.84
CA ALA A 115 -17.13 12.22 4.22
C ALA A 115 -15.97 11.20 4.28
N TYR A 116 -15.48 10.74 3.13
CA TYR A 116 -14.48 9.67 3.06
C TYR A 116 -13.08 10.11 3.51
N TYR A 117 -12.75 11.41 3.46
CA TYR A 117 -11.43 11.95 3.82
C TYR A 117 -10.97 11.59 5.23
N GLN A 118 -11.90 11.51 6.18
CA GLN A 118 -11.62 11.09 7.56
C GLN A 118 -11.14 9.63 7.63
N TRP A 119 -11.62 8.80 6.70
CA TRP A 119 -11.40 7.36 6.68
C TRP A 119 -10.21 6.92 5.84
N VAL A 120 -9.73 7.79 4.93
CA VAL A 120 -8.57 7.52 4.06
C VAL A 120 -7.37 6.94 4.81
N PRO A 121 -6.83 7.55 5.89
CA PRO A 121 -5.64 7.01 6.56
C PRO A 121 -5.87 5.61 7.15
N PHE A 122 -7.08 5.33 7.64
CA PHE A 122 -7.43 4.01 8.20
C PHE A 122 -7.54 2.95 7.11
N VAL A 123 -8.15 3.30 5.97
CA VAL A 123 -8.25 2.40 4.82
C VAL A 123 -6.87 2.09 4.28
N LEU A 124 -6.03 3.09 4.01
CA LEU A 124 -4.66 2.88 3.51
C LEU A 124 -3.82 2.00 4.45
N PHE A 125 -3.93 2.24 5.76
CA PHE A 125 -3.23 1.43 6.75
C PHE A 125 -3.75 -0.01 6.80
N GLY A 126 -5.07 -0.19 6.75
CA GLY A 126 -5.71 -1.51 6.67
C GLY A 126 -5.29 -2.27 5.41
N GLN A 127 -5.23 -1.59 4.26
CA GLN A 127 -4.74 -2.17 3.00
C GLN A 127 -3.28 -2.62 3.13
N ALA A 128 -2.41 -1.81 3.73
CA ALA A 128 -1.01 -2.18 3.98
C ALA A 128 -0.89 -3.49 4.78
N ILE A 129 -1.71 -3.65 5.83
CA ILE A 129 -1.77 -4.88 6.62
C ILE A 129 -2.23 -6.06 5.76
N MET A 130 -3.32 -5.90 5.00
CA MET A 130 -3.87 -6.96 4.15
C MET A 130 -2.86 -7.46 3.11
N PHE A 131 -2.13 -6.55 2.45
CA PHE A 131 -1.04 -6.94 1.54
C PHE A 131 0.07 -7.72 2.24
N TYR A 132 0.44 -7.33 3.46
CA TYR A 132 1.46 -8.06 4.23
C TYR A 132 0.98 -9.46 4.68
N LEU A 133 -0.31 -9.65 4.94
CA LEU A 133 -0.89 -10.94 5.34
C LEU A 133 -0.66 -12.03 4.29
N THR A 134 -0.76 -11.70 3.01
CA THR A 134 -0.51 -12.65 1.91
C THR A 134 0.90 -13.23 1.96
N HIS A 135 1.90 -12.41 2.32
CA HIS A 135 3.28 -12.86 2.48
C HIS A 135 3.49 -13.70 3.75
N ILE A 136 2.85 -13.33 4.87
CA ILE A 136 2.89 -14.16 6.09
C ILE A 136 2.34 -15.56 5.79
N LEU A 137 1.25 -15.64 5.04
CA LEU A 137 0.65 -16.92 4.63
C LEU A 137 1.64 -17.73 3.78
N TRP A 138 2.25 -17.13 2.76
CA TRP A 138 3.26 -17.80 1.93
C TRP A 138 4.43 -18.32 2.76
N LYS A 139 4.98 -17.50 3.65
CA LYS A 139 6.08 -17.88 4.55
C LYS A 139 5.72 -19.06 5.46
N LYS A 140 4.46 -19.12 5.95
CA LYS A 140 3.96 -20.25 6.72
C LYS A 140 3.81 -21.51 5.86
N LEU A 141 3.33 -21.39 4.62
CA LEU A 141 3.13 -22.52 3.69
C LEU A 141 4.44 -23.10 3.15
N GLU A 142 5.46 -22.26 2.96
CA GLU A 142 6.82 -22.64 2.52
C GLU A 142 7.57 -23.41 3.62
N GLY A 143 7.30 -23.11 4.89
CA GLY A 143 7.77 -23.89 6.04
C GLY A 143 9.29 -23.87 6.24
N GLY A 144 10.00 -22.88 5.68
CA GLY A 144 11.46 -22.75 5.79
C GLY A 144 12.23 -23.79 4.99
N ARG A 145 11.59 -24.50 4.06
CA ARG A 145 12.23 -25.59 3.29
C ARG A 145 13.41 -25.08 2.45
N LEU A 146 13.29 -23.92 1.81
CA LEU A 146 14.38 -23.33 1.03
C LEU A 146 15.53 -22.90 1.94
N ARG A 147 15.22 -22.39 3.13
CA ARG A 147 16.23 -22.06 4.15
C ARG A 147 17.07 -23.28 4.50
N TYR A 148 16.44 -24.41 4.83
CA TYR A 148 17.15 -25.65 5.16
C TYR A 148 18.03 -26.15 4.01
N LEU A 149 17.56 -26.00 2.76
CA LEU A 149 18.35 -26.37 1.58
C LEU A 149 19.57 -25.48 1.40
N VAL A 150 19.41 -24.16 1.53
CA VAL A 150 20.53 -23.22 1.40
C VAL A 150 21.51 -23.36 2.56
N ASP A 151 21.03 -23.55 3.79
CA ASP A 151 21.88 -23.77 4.95
C ASP A 151 22.63 -25.10 4.83
N GLY A 152 21.98 -26.16 4.35
CA GLY A 152 22.61 -27.45 4.06
C GLY A 152 23.64 -27.38 2.93
N LEU A 153 23.35 -26.63 1.86
CA LEU A 153 24.31 -26.41 0.77
C LEU A 153 25.49 -25.55 1.22
N LYS A 154 25.26 -24.52 2.05
CA LYS A 154 26.35 -23.73 2.63
C LYS A 154 27.23 -24.58 3.52
N LEU A 155 26.65 -25.38 4.40
CA LEU A 155 27.40 -26.32 5.23
C LEU A 155 28.18 -27.32 4.37
N GLY A 156 27.57 -27.85 3.31
CA GLY A 156 28.25 -28.69 2.33
C GLY A 156 29.37 -27.96 1.59
N ALA A 157 29.14 -26.72 1.16
CA ALA A 157 30.12 -25.88 0.49
C ALA A 157 31.27 -25.47 1.41
N PHE A 158 31.01 -25.18 2.69
CA PHE A 158 32.04 -24.95 3.70
C PHE A 158 32.82 -26.23 4.01
N ALA A 159 32.16 -27.39 3.98
CA ALA A 159 32.85 -28.68 4.05
C ALA A 159 33.64 -29.02 2.77
N LEU A 160 33.30 -28.40 1.63
CA LEU A 160 34.00 -28.50 0.34
C LEU A 160 35.09 -27.43 0.16
N ALA A 161 35.06 -26.35 0.94
CA ALA A 161 36.02 -25.27 0.89
C ALA A 161 37.30 -25.65 1.65
N GLU A 162 38.41 -25.62 0.93
CA GLU A 162 39.72 -26.21 1.26
C GLU A 162 40.52 -25.46 2.35
N LYS A 163 39.88 -24.75 3.29
CA LYS A 163 40.60 -24.09 4.39
C LYS A 163 40.16 -24.56 5.77
N GLU A 164 41.13 -25.13 6.47
CA GLU A 164 41.12 -25.41 7.89
C GLU A 164 40.80 -24.13 8.67
N LEU A 165 39.71 -24.14 9.44
CA LEU A 165 39.56 -23.30 10.61
C LEU A 165 39.28 -24.24 11.78
N SER A 166 40.32 -24.51 12.55
CA SER A 166 40.21 -25.13 13.85
C SER A 166 39.51 -24.15 14.80
N VAL A 167 38.21 -24.37 15.03
CA VAL A 167 37.55 -23.88 16.23
C VAL A 167 36.91 -25.08 16.91
N ASP A 168 37.62 -25.57 17.92
CA ASP A 168 37.11 -26.38 19.01
C ASP A 168 36.54 -27.77 18.65
N SER A 169 37.47 -28.72 18.46
CA SER A 169 37.30 -30.16 18.78
C SER A 169 36.39 -31.06 17.91
N LYS A 170 36.13 -30.76 16.63
CA LYS A 170 35.48 -31.71 15.69
C LYS A 170 36.30 -32.03 14.44
N ARG A 171 36.56 -33.33 14.23
CA ARG A 171 37.32 -33.91 13.11
C ARG A 171 36.53 -33.82 11.79
N ILE A 172 37.21 -33.43 10.70
CA ILE A 172 36.66 -33.26 9.35
C ILE A 172 37.39 -34.24 8.39
N PRO A 173 36.69 -34.91 7.46
CA PRO A 173 37.20 -36.09 6.73
C PRO A 173 37.87 -35.80 5.35
N SER A 174 38.47 -36.83 4.73
CA SER A 174 39.45 -36.77 3.62
C SER A 174 38.87 -36.69 2.19
N ARG A 175 39.74 -36.42 1.19
CA ARG A 175 39.45 -36.26 -0.26
C ARG A 175 38.57 -37.35 -0.90
N MET A 176 38.55 -38.57 -0.39
CA MET A 176 37.75 -39.68 -0.95
C MET A 176 36.26 -39.58 -0.59
N GLU A 177 35.92 -38.93 0.54
CA GLU A 177 34.52 -38.62 0.89
C GLU A 177 33.94 -37.46 0.06
N LYS A 178 34.78 -36.74 -0.68
CA LYS A 178 34.38 -35.59 -1.51
C LYS A 178 33.48 -35.99 -2.67
N GLU A 179 33.84 -37.06 -3.38
CA GLU A 179 33.04 -37.57 -4.51
C GLU A 179 31.74 -38.22 -4.04
N ASP A 180 31.79 -38.96 -2.92
CA ASP A 180 30.59 -39.57 -2.34
C ASP A 180 29.61 -38.52 -1.80
N LYS A 181 30.08 -37.42 -1.20
CA LYS A 181 29.20 -36.32 -0.79
C LYS A 181 28.63 -35.54 -1.97
N ILE A 182 29.41 -35.30 -3.03
CA ILE A 182 28.90 -34.66 -4.25
C ILE A 182 27.87 -35.56 -4.93
N ARG A 183 28.10 -36.88 -4.96
CA ARG A 183 27.14 -37.87 -5.49
C ARG A 183 25.87 -37.92 -4.65
N GLN A 184 25.99 -37.94 -3.32
CA GLN A 184 24.83 -37.87 -2.41
C GLN A 184 24.05 -36.55 -2.56
N ILE A 185 24.72 -35.41 -2.71
CA ILE A 185 24.06 -34.13 -2.96
C ILE A 185 23.33 -34.14 -4.31
N ARG A 186 23.96 -34.69 -5.35
CA ARG A 186 23.37 -34.79 -6.69
C ARG A 186 22.16 -35.73 -6.71
N GLU A 187 22.27 -36.90 -6.10
CA GLU A 187 21.17 -37.85 -5.94
C GLU A 187 20.05 -37.26 -5.07
N ALA A 188 20.39 -36.62 -3.95
CA ALA A 188 19.43 -35.92 -3.12
C ALA A 188 18.78 -34.73 -3.85
N PHE A 189 19.46 -34.08 -4.79
CA PHE A 189 18.88 -33.02 -5.62
C PHE A 189 17.90 -33.61 -6.63
N LEU A 190 18.33 -34.61 -7.42
CA LEU A 190 17.53 -35.26 -8.45
C LEU A 190 16.28 -35.96 -7.88
N THR A 191 16.42 -36.68 -6.76
CA THR A 191 15.31 -37.37 -6.10
C THR A 191 14.30 -36.38 -5.51
N ARG A 192 14.76 -35.17 -5.15
CA ARG A 192 13.96 -34.14 -4.47
C ARG A 192 13.34 -33.13 -5.41
N VAL A 193 13.87 -32.97 -6.64
CA VAL A 193 13.18 -32.30 -7.76
C VAL A 193 11.83 -32.96 -8.07
N TYR A 194 11.74 -34.30 -7.95
CA TYR A 194 10.48 -35.03 -8.15
C TYR A 194 9.48 -34.84 -6.98
N ILE A 195 9.97 -34.69 -5.74
CA ILE A 195 9.16 -34.46 -4.52
C ILE A 195 8.66 -32.99 -4.44
N ASN A 196 9.18 -32.08 -5.27
CA ASN A 196 8.82 -30.66 -5.26
C ASN A 196 7.42 -30.35 -5.81
N ARG A 197 6.66 -31.34 -6.30
CA ARG A 197 5.29 -31.13 -6.82
C ARG A 197 4.37 -30.44 -5.82
N THR A 198 4.43 -30.78 -4.53
CA THR A 198 3.61 -30.14 -3.50
C THR A 198 4.06 -28.72 -3.16
N TRP A 199 5.36 -28.42 -3.25
CA TRP A 199 5.88 -27.06 -3.03
C TRP A 199 5.47 -26.13 -4.17
N SER A 200 5.64 -26.57 -5.41
CA SER A 200 5.26 -25.78 -6.60
C SER A 200 3.75 -25.53 -6.64
N LEU A 201 2.92 -26.51 -6.26
CA LEU A 201 1.46 -26.32 -6.16
C LEU A 201 1.08 -25.25 -5.12
N LYS A 202 1.74 -25.22 -3.95
CA LYS A 202 1.52 -24.18 -2.94
C LYS A 202 1.94 -22.79 -3.45
N LEU A 203 3.03 -22.71 -4.20
CA LEU A 203 3.48 -21.46 -4.80
C LEU A 203 2.45 -20.92 -5.79
N ILE A 204 2.01 -21.76 -6.73
CA ILE A 204 0.99 -21.40 -7.74
C ILE A 204 -0.31 -20.97 -7.05
N PHE A 205 -0.74 -21.70 -6.02
CA PHE A 205 -1.90 -21.32 -5.23
C PHE A 205 -1.75 -19.93 -4.59
N CYS A 206 -0.58 -19.63 -4.00
CA CYS A 206 -0.31 -18.30 -3.45
C CYS A 206 -0.24 -17.21 -4.52
N GLU A 207 0.23 -17.49 -5.73
CA GLU A 207 0.20 -16.54 -6.85
C GLU A 207 -1.23 -16.20 -7.27
N ILE A 208 -2.09 -17.21 -7.40
CA ILE A 208 -3.52 -17.01 -7.68
C ILE A 208 -4.17 -16.20 -6.54
N LEU A 209 -3.86 -16.54 -5.29
CA LEU A 209 -4.38 -15.81 -4.14
C LEU A 209 -3.93 -14.34 -4.13
N ASN A 210 -2.69 -14.04 -4.50
CA ASN A 210 -2.21 -12.67 -4.62
C ASN A 210 -2.96 -11.92 -5.72
N LEU A 211 -3.21 -12.56 -6.87
CA LEU A 211 -3.99 -11.96 -7.95
C LEU A 211 -5.41 -11.64 -7.48
N LEU A 212 -6.08 -12.59 -6.84
CA LEU A 212 -7.41 -12.37 -6.25
C LEU A 212 -7.40 -11.28 -5.18
N HIS A 213 -6.32 -11.21 -4.39
CA HIS A 213 -6.14 -10.15 -3.41
C HIS A 213 -6.04 -8.76 -4.06
N VAL A 214 -5.29 -8.61 -5.16
CA VAL A 214 -5.25 -7.33 -5.90
C VAL A 214 -6.64 -6.94 -6.40
N VAL A 215 -7.39 -7.89 -6.99
CA VAL A 215 -8.76 -7.63 -7.47
C VAL A 215 -9.67 -7.20 -6.32
N LEU A 216 -9.59 -7.86 -5.18
CA LEU A 216 -10.33 -7.46 -3.97
C LEU A 216 -9.98 -6.05 -3.52
N GLN A 217 -8.70 -5.67 -3.56
CA GLN A 217 -8.26 -4.34 -3.15
C GLN A 217 -8.75 -3.24 -4.09
N ILE A 218 -8.82 -3.51 -5.40
CA ILE A 218 -9.45 -2.62 -6.39
C ILE A 218 -10.93 -2.44 -6.06
N TYR A 219 -11.65 -3.54 -5.77
CA TYR A 219 -13.06 -3.47 -5.39
C TYR A 219 -13.29 -2.66 -4.10
N ILE A 220 -12.50 -2.89 -3.05
CA ILE A 220 -12.57 -2.13 -1.79
C ILE A 220 -12.36 -0.64 -2.06
N THR A 221 -11.36 -0.29 -2.87
CA THR A 221 -11.05 1.11 -3.21
C THR A 221 -12.17 1.75 -4.03
N ASN A 222 -12.75 1.01 -4.99
CA ASN A 222 -13.88 1.48 -5.78
C ASN A 222 -15.14 1.69 -4.93
N ALA A 223 -15.46 0.76 -4.03
CA ALA A 223 -16.57 0.89 -3.10
C ALA A 223 -16.37 2.10 -2.16
N PHE A 224 -15.14 2.32 -1.68
CA PHE A 224 -14.79 3.45 -0.84
C PHE A 224 -15.00 4.81 -1.54
N LEU A 225 -14.65 4.90 -2.82
CA LEU A 225 -14.84 6.11 -3.66
C LEU A 225 -16.21 6.17 -4.33
N LYS A 226 -17.20 5.41 -3.84
CA LYS A 226 -18.59 5.38 -4.33
C LYS A 226 -18.71 5.05 -5.83
N GLY A 227 -17.85 4.17 -6.34
CA GLY A 227 -17.90 3.67 -7.72
C GLY A 227 -17.06 4.46 -8.73
N ASN A 228 -16.46 5.58 -8.33
CA ASN A 228 -15.74 6.46 -9.27
C ASN A 228 -14.32 5.98 -9.61
N PHE A 229 -13.74 5.03 -8.86
CA PHE A 229 -12.33 4.66 -9.01
C PHE A 229 -12.02 3.95 -10.33
N ASN A 230 -12.90 3.04 -10.78
CA ASN A 230 -12.64 2.25 -11.98
C ASN A 230 -12.67 3.10 -13.26
N GLN A 231 -13.46 4.17 -13.28
CA GLN A 231 -13.59 5.07 -14.42
C GLN A 231 -12.49 6.13 -14.43
N LEU A 232 -12.07 6.57 -13.24
CA LEU A 232 -11.08 7.63 -13.05
C LEU A 232 -9.84 7.49 -13.94
N GLY A 233 -9.21 6.31 -13.99
CA GLY A 233 -7.98 6.13 -14.77
C GLY A 233 -8.18 6.21 -16.28
N VAL A 234 -9.30 5.69 -16.78
CA VAL A 234 -9.65 5.72 -18.21
C VAL A 234 -10.03 7.14 -18.64
N GLU A 235 -10.76 7.84 -17.79
CA GLU A 235 -11.24 9.21 -18.04
C GLU A 235 -10.08 10.21 -18.04
N ILE A 236 -9.15 10.13 -17.07
CA ILE A 236 -7.93 10.94 -17.06
C ILE A 236 -7.09 10.70 -18.32
N TRP A 237 -7.00 9.46 -18.80
CA TRP A 237 -6.24 9.14 -20.01
C TRP A 237 -6.88 9.73 -21.28
N ASN A 238 -8.20 9.74 -21.36
CA ASN A 238 -8.94 10.20 -22.54
C ASN A 238 -9.13 11.72 -22.57
N GLU A 239 -9.50 12.31 -21.43
CA GLU A 239 -9.90 13.72 -21.33
C GLU A 239 -8.76 14.63 -20.86
N GLY A 240 -7.70 14.06 -20.28
CA GLY A 240 -6.59 14.80 -19.72
C GLY A 240 -6.96 15.54 -18.43
N LEU A 241 -6.08 16.46 -18.01
CA LEU A 241 -6.24 17.29 -16.79
C LEU A 241 -6.17 18.79 -17.12
N GLU A 242 -6.39 19.15 -18.38
CA GLU A 242 -6.22 20.53 -18.86
C GLU A 242 -7.54 21.33 -18.85
N SER A 243 -8.67 20.69 -18.62
CA SER A 243 -9.98 21.34 -18.54
C SER A 243 -10.15 22.14 -17.24
N ASN A 244 -10.94 23.21 -17.30
CA ASN A 244 -11.26 24.05 -16.12
C ASN A 244 -12.07 23.31 -15.04
N VAL A 245 -12.75 22.22 -15.44
CA VAL A 245 -13.32 21.22 -14.53
C VAL A 245 -12.79 19.87 -14.98
N ASP A 246 -12.07 19.18 -14.10
CA ASP A 246 -11.58 17.83 -14.34
C ASP A 246 -12.34 16.78 -13.50
N ILE A 247 -12.20 15.51 -13.86
CA ILE A 247 -12.78 14.40 -13.10
C ILE A 247 -12.24 14.34 -11.66
N LEU A 248 -11.04 14.89 -11.42
CA LEU A 248 -10.48 15.01 -10.07
C LEU A 248 -11.26 16.01 -9.22
N ASP A 249 -11.78 17.10 -9.78
CA ASP A 249 -12.61 18.06 -9.06
C ASP A 249 -13.98 17.47 -8.71
N GLU A 250 -14.48 16.49 -9.46
CA GLU A 250 -15.72 15.79 -9.14
C GLU A 250 -15.54 14.70 -8.05
N VAL A 251 -14.42 13.98 -8.10
CA VAL A 251 -14.13 12.89 -7.14
C VAL A 251 -13.47 13.43 -5.87
N PHE A 252 -12.52 14.35 -6.02
CA PHE A 252 -11.68 14.96 -5.00
C PHE A 252 -11.77 16.51 -5.00
N PRO A 253 -12.96 17.08 -4.76
CA PRO A 253 -13.17 18.53 -4.82
C PRO A 253 -12.30 19.29 -3.81
N LYS A 254 -11.60 20.31 -4.29
CA LYS A 254 -10.73 21.19 -3.48
C LYS A 254 -11.51 22.11 -2.55
N VAL A 255 -12.69 22.58 -2.99
CA VAL A 255 -13.60 23.44 -2.22
C VAL A 255 -14.98 22.77 -2.12
N ARG A 256 -15.59 22.82 -0.94
CA ARG A 256 -16.88 22.16 -0.67
C ARG A 256 -17.76 23.04 0.23
N LYS A 257 -19.07 22.81 0.18
CA LYS A 257 -20.05 23.49 1.03
C LYS A 257 -20.39 22.66 2.27
N ILE A 258 -20.79 23.35 3.33
CA ILE A 258 -21.28 22.78 4.58
C ILE A 258 -22.53 23.57 4.97
N ILE A 259 -23.52 22.90 5.57
CA ILE A 259 -24.69 23.55 6.17
C ILE A 259 -24.52 23.46 7.68
N LEU A 260 -24.52 24.60 8.35
CA LEU A 260 -24.61 24.69 9.80
C LEU A 260 -26.09 24.74 10.16
N HIS A 261 -26.57 23.75 10.89
CA HIS A 261 -27.89 23.80 11.51
C HIS A 261 -27.71 24.45 12.89
N ASN A 262 -28.45 25.54 13.11
CA ASN A 262 -28.50 26.26 14.39
C ASN A 262 -29.47 25.56 15.35
#